data_AF-A0A2B3TS42-F1
#
_entry.id   AF-A0A2B3TS42-F1
#
_cell.length_a   1.000
_cell.length_b   1.000
_cell.length_c   1.000
_cell.angle_alpha   90.00
_cell.angle_beta   90.00
_cell.angle_gamma   90.00
#
_symmetry.space_group_name_H-M   'P 1'
#
loop_
_entity.id
_entity.type
_entity.pdbx_description
1 polymer ?
#
loop_
_entity_poly.entity_id
_entity_poly.type
_entity_poly.pdbx_seq_one_letter_code
_entity_poly.pdbx_strand_id
1 'polypeptide(L)'
;MKKTPGDYLIQQFNTLKAMFEGRLLIESIEPIYTNNLFTYSNTVPYDSSRSPLSAKYFNSCKQYLAIFKHRSFHYLFKDASIARFHYEFDKDYKLLSYNLHWFPCPFSSEFLSQFLDEDGKIEKISFFEYLDYIEEVDSFNYTNFSFRTPIRIDYDANYEGTKGSFHPTSHIHFQDTNTRAKNQDIYCLYRFFAFIIENCYPNHHYTFHNEENNISTKMINESSYWLKCNRTPDIELGEHINTSFRF
;
A
#
# COMPACT_ATOMS: atom_id res chain seq x y z
N MET A 1 23.77 -19.08 -2.43
CA MET A 1 22.67 -18.96 -1.44
C MET A 1 21.35 -18.90 -2.18
N LYS A 2 20.30 -19.59 -1.72
CA LYS A 2 18.96 -19.53 -2.33
C LYS A 2 18.31 -18.20 -1.94
N LYS A 3 17.83 -17.41 -2.91
CA LYS A 3 17.09 -16.15 -2.63
C LYS A 3 15.79 -16.46 -1.87
N THR A 4 15.50 -15.67 -0.85
CA THR A 4 14.28 -15.74 -0.02
C THR A 4 13.21 -14.77 -0.54
N PRO A 5 11.92 -14.91 -0.15
CA PRO A 5 10.90 -13.92 -0.47
C PRO A 5 11.25 -12.51 -0.01
N GLY A 6 11.86 -12.38 1.17
CA GLY A 6 12.40 -11.11 1.67
C GLY A 6 13.41 -10.49 0.70
N ASP A 7 14.34 -11.28 0.17
CA ASP A 7 15.34 -10.82 -0.81
C ASP A 7 14.71 -10.33 -2.11
N TYR A 8 13.64 -11.00 -2.58
CA TYR A 8 12.90 -10.53 -3.75
C TYR A 8 12.19 -9.21 -3.46
N LEU A 9 11.47 -9.11 -2.34
CA LEU A 9 10.72 -7.90 -1.99
C LEU A 9 11.62 -6.69 -1.80
N ILE A 10 12.78 -6.83 -1.14
CA ILE A 10 13.73 -5.72 -1.01
C ILE A 10 14.34 -5.32 -2.37
N GLN A 11 14.59 -6.29 -3.27
CA GLN A 11 15.02 -5.99 -4.62
C GLN A 11 13.95 -5.18 -5.37
N GLN A 12 12.68 -5.57 -5.28
CA GLN A 12 11.58 -4.83 -5.91
C GLN A 12 11.40 -3.43 -5.33
N PHE A 13 11.47 -3.31 -4.01
CA PHE A 13 11.43 -2.03 -3.31
C PHE A 13 12.53 -1.10 -3.82
N ASN A 14 13.80 -1.52 -3.78
CA ASN A 14 14.92 -0.71 -4.24
C ASN A 14 14.82 -0.32 -5.72
N THR A 15 14.30 -1.22 -6.56
CA THR A 15 14.07 -0.91 -7.97
C THR A 15 12.99 0.17 -8.14
N LEU A 16 11.84 0.03 -7.47
CA LEU A 16 10.77 1.03 -7.52
C LEU A 16 11.22 2.39 -6.98
N LYS A 17 11.96 2.40 -5.85
CA LYS A 17 12.59 3.59 -5.30
C LYS A 17 13.45 4.28 -6.35
N ALA A 18 14.42 3.57 -6.93
CA ALA A 18 15.33 4.13 -7.93
C ALA A 18 14.61 4.63 -9.20
N MET A 19 13.52 3.97 -9.62
CA MET A 19 12.74 4.39 -10.80
C MET A 19 11.95 5.68 -10.57
N PHE A 20 11.46 5.90 -9.35
CA PHE A 20 10.44 6.92 -9.07
C PHE A 20 10.87 8.02 -8.10
N GLU A 21 12.02 7.91 -7.45
CA GLU A 21 12.62 8.95 -6.62
C GLU A 21 12.81 10.25 -7.42
N GLY A 22 12.40 11.38 -6.83
CA GLY A 22 12.44 12.69 -7.48
C GLY A 22 11.40 12.90 -8.60
N ARG A 23 10.74 11.85 -9.07
CA ARG A 23 9.73 11.89 -10.15
C ARG A 23 8.32 11.83 -9.61
N LEU A 24 8.02 10.78 -8.84
CA LEU A 24 6.73 10.54 -8.20
C LEU A 24 6.87 10.47 -6.67
N LEU A 25 8.03 10.05 -6.18
CA LEU A 25 8.33 9.89 -4.75
C LEU A 25 9.18 11.04 -4.22
N ILE A 26 8.89 11.47 -2.99
CA ILE A 26 9.65 12.48 -2.24
C ILE A 26 10.34 11.92 -1.00
N GLU A 27 9.88 10.78 -0.50
CA GLU A 27 10.53 10.08 0.59
C GLU A 27 10.30 8.56 0.47
N SER A 28 11.32 7.81 0.87
CA SER A 28 11.26 6.37 1.06
C SER A 28 11.86 5.99 2.40
N ILE A 29 11.17 5.14 3.14
CA ILE A 29 11.65 4.58 4.41
C ILE A 29 11.91 3.09 4.18
N GLU A 30 13.11 2.66 4.56
CA GLU A 30 13.53 1.28 4.36
C GLU A 30 12.62 0.31 5.12
N PRO A 31 12.26 -0.82 4.50
CA PRO A 31 11.43 -1.83 5.15
C PRO A 31 12.21 -2.54 6.27
N ILE A 32 11.49 -2.96 7.30
CA ILE A 32 11.96 -3.98 8.22
C ILE A 32 11.72 -5.32 7.53
N TYR A 33 12.77 -6.09 7.26
CA TYR A 33 12.61 -7.38 6.60
C TYR A 33 13.52 -8.47 7.16
N THR A 34 13.06 -9.70 7.02
CA THR A 34 13.78 -10.95 7.27
C THR A 34 13.47 -11.91 6.12
N ASN A 35 13.89 -13.16 6.21
CA ASN A 35 13.54 -14.18 5.21
C ASN A 35 12.01 -14.37 5.06
N ASN A 36 11.24 -14.12 6.14
CA ASN A 36 9.83 -14.47 6.26
C ASN A 36 8.90 -13.26 6.48
N LEU A 37 9.45 -12.05 6.56
CA LEU A 37 8.69 -10.86 6.88
C LEU A 37 9.21 -9.70 6.05
N PHE A 38 8.32 -8.88 5.54
CA PHE A 38 8.63 -7.59 4.94
C PHE A 38 7.57 -6.60 5.41
N THR A 39 7.95 -5.57 6.16
CA THR A 39 6.97 -4.68 6.81
C THR A 39 7.52 -3.27 7.01
N TYR A 40 6.64 -2.36 7.44
CA TYR A 40 6.98 -1.02 7.90
C TYR A 40 7.23 -1.02 9.41
N SER A 41 7.94 0.01 9.89
CA SER A 41 7.99 0.30 11.33
C SER A 41 6.61 0.75 11.82
N ASN A 42 6.13 0.18 12.92
CA ASN A 42 4.88 0.58 13.54
C ASN A 42 5.12 1.04 14.99
N THR A 43 5.37 2.32 15.15
CA THR A 43 5.53 2.99 16.45
C THR A 43 4.29 3.78 16.86
N VAL A 44 3.17 3.60 16.15
CA VAL A 44 1.91 4.28 16.47
C VAL A 44 1.42 3.78 17.83
N PRO A 45 1.28 4.65 18.84
CA PRO A 45 0.84 4.24 20.16
C PRO A 45 -0.59 3.71 20.11
N TYR A 46 -0.86 2.71 20.93
CA TYR A 46 -2.21 2.29 21.22
C TYR A 46 -2.82 3.35 22.15
N ASP A 47 -3.97 3.93 21.77
CA ASP A 47 -4.81 4.56 22.78
C ASP A 47 -5.39 3.48 23.70
N SER A 48 -5.96 3.89 24.83
CA SER A 48 -6.48 3.03 25.91
C SER A 48 -7.50 1.96 25.47
N SER A 49 -7.86 1.87 24.19
CA SER A 49 -8.67 0.77 23.65
C SER A 49 -8.24 0.21 22.28
N ARG A 50 -7.71 1.01 21.33
CA ARG A 50 -7.37 0.54 19.96
C ARG A 50 -6.27 1.38 19.30
N SER A 51 -5.53 0.78 18.36
CA SER A 51 -4.60 1.53 17.51
C SER A 51 -5.36 2.36 16.44
N PRO A 52 -4.93 3.62 16.17
CA PRO A 52 -5.36 4.42 15.01
C PRO A 52 -5.14 3.74 13.65
N LEU A 53 -4.27 2.72 13.58
CA LEU A 53 -4.05 1.92 12.38
C LEU A 53 -5.08 0.81 12.17
N SER A 54 -5.99 0.59 13.12
CA SER A 54 -6.99 -0.46 13.02
C SER A 54 -8.00 -0.19 11.89
N ALA A 55 -8.65 -1.26 11.40
CA ALA A 55 -9.66 -1.17 10.36
C ALA A 55 -10.81 -0.18 10.70
N LYS A 56 -11.11 0.03 11.99
CA LYS A 56 -12.12 1.02 12.43
C LYS A 56 -11.85 2.42 11.87
N TYR A 57 -10.59 2.79 11.69
CA TYR A 57 -10.18 4.13 11.24
C TYR A 57 -9.78 4.15 9.76
N PHE A 58 -10.06 3.08 9.01
CA PHE A 58 -9.79 3.06 7.58
C PHE A 58 -10.47 4.23 6.88
N ASN A 59 -9.74 4.86 5.95
CA ASN A 59 -10.20 6.04 5.23
C ASN A 59 -10.54 7.26 6.12
N SER A 60 -9.90 7.38 7.29
CA SER A 60 -10.02 8.57 8.14
C SER A 60 -8.75 9.41 8.15
N CYS A 61 -8.90 10.74 8.28
CA CYS A 61 -7.77 11.64 8.49
C CYS A 61 -6.95 11.24 9.72
N LYS A 62 -7.61 10.75 10.78
CA LYS A 62 -6.94 10.22 11.98
C LYS A 62 -5.95 9.10 11.65
N GLN A 63 -6.34 8.15 10.80
CA GLN A 63 -5.44 7.08 10.38
C GLN A 63 -4.31 7.60 9.50
N TYR A 64 -4.61 8.46 8.53
CA TYR A 64 -3.59 9.07 7.67
C TYR A 64 -2.53 9.82 8.50
N LEU A 65 -2.96 10.69 9.42
CA LEU A 65 -2.07 11.45 10.30
C LEU A 65 -1.27 10.53 11.22
N ALA A 66 -1.88 9.49 11.79
CA ALA A 66 -1.14 8.51 12.60
C ALA A 66 -0.06 7.78 11.80
N ILE A 67 -0.36 7.37 10.55
CA ILE A 67 0.64 6.77 9.65
C ILE A 67 1.77 7.76 9.40
N PHE A 68 1.43 9.02 9.10
CA PHE A 68 2.39 10.05 8.76
C PHE A 68 3.30 10.42 9.94
N LYS A 69 2.72 10.85 11.07
CA LYS A 69 3.45 11.33 12.27
C LYS A 69 4.45 10.28 12.81
N HIS A 70 4.08 9.01 12.72
CA HIS A 70 4.94 7.90 13.18
C HIS A 70 5.81 7.31 12.06
N ARG A 71 5.79 7.93 10.87
CA ARG A 71 6.54 7.48 9.69
C ARG A 71 6.32 5.98 9.41
N SER A 72 5.09 5.52 9.63
CA SER A 72 4.69 4.11 9.53
C SER A 72 4.36 3.73 8.09
N PHE A 73 5.24 4.08 7.16
CA PHE A 73 5.05 3.87 5.74
C PHE A 73 6.34 3.58 5.01
N HIS A 74 6.24 3.22 3.74
CA HIS A 74 7.38 2.89 2.88
C HIS A 74 7.66 4.00 1.89
N TYR A 75 6.63 4.54 1.25
CA TYR A 75 6.79 5.63 0.30
C TYR A 75 5.84 6.79 0.59
N LEU A 76 6.36 8.00 0.42
CA LEU A 76 5.57 9.22 0.32
C LEU A 76 5.68 9.78 -1.10
N PHE A 77 4.54 10.07 -1.68
CA PHE A 77 4.38 10.58 -3.03
C PHE A 77 4.42 12.11 -3.04
N LYS A 78 4.67 12.71 -4.20
CA LYS A 78 4.67 14.18 -4.39
C LYS A 78 3.35 14.86 -4.06
N ASP A 79 2.24 14.14 -4.11
CA ASP A 79 0.92 14.62 -3.71
C ASP A 79 0.60 14.31 -2.23
N ALA A 80 1.63 13.98 -1.44
CA ALA A 80 1.57 13.52 -0.07
C ALA A 80 0.77 12.21 0.15
N SER A 81 0.40 11.48 -0.91
CA SER A 81 -0.15 10.13 -0.72
C SER A 81 0.90 9.19 -0.16
N ILE A 82 0.47 8.15 0.54
CA ILE A 82 1.34 7.22 1.26
C ILE A 82 1.16 5.80 0.71
N ALA A 83 2.24 5.06 0.51
CA ALA A 83 2.19 3.61 0.30
C ALA A 83 2.86 2.83 1.44
N ARG A 84 2.24 1.70 1.80
CA ARG A 84 2.67 0.78 2.86
C ARG A 84 2.54 -0.65 2.36
N PHE A 85 3.51 -1.47 2.71
CA PHE A 85 3.58 -2.87 2.29
C PHE A 85 3.83 -3.78 3.48
N HIS A 86 3.08 -4.86 3.56
CA HIS A 86 3.29 -5.90 4.55
C HIS A 86 3.16 -7.24 3.86
N TYR A 87 4.13 -8.13 4.06
CA TYR A 87 4.09 -9.53 3.62
C TYR A 87 4.62 -10.41 4.74
N GLU A 88 3.92 -11.51 4.98
CA GLU A 88 4.30 -12.54 5.94
C GLU A 88 4.35 -13.91 5.26
N PHE A 89 5.40 -14.67 5.56
CA PHE A 89 5.64 -16.00 5.01
C PHE A 89 5.92 -17.01 6.13
N ASP A 90 5.57 -18.28 5.90
CA ASP A 90 5.93 -19.35 6.82
C ASP A 90 7.40 -19.80 6.67
N LYS A 91 7.80 -20.79 7.47
CA LYS A 91 9.16 -21.37 7.44
C LYS A 91 9.55 -22.00 6.10
N ASP A 92 8.58 -22.41 5.30
CA ASP A 92 8.75 -23.02 3.99
C ASP A 92 8.55 -21.96 2.88
N TYR A 93 8.56 -20.69 3.28
CA TYR A 93 8.34 -19.49 2.49
C TYR A 93 6.93 -19.32 1.93
N LYS A 94 5.95 -20.12 2.33
CA LYS A 94 4.55 -19.97 1.93
C LYS A 94 4.01 -18.61 2.35
N LEU A 95 3.42 -17.86 1.42
CA LEU A 95 2.72 -16.60 1.74
C LEU A 95 1.55 -16.90 2.69
N LEU A 96 1.61 -16.31 3.88
CA LEU A 96 0.58 -16.39 4.91
C LEU A 96 -0.38 -15.21 4.82
N SER A 97 0.16 -14.00 4.67
CA SER A 97 -0.65 -12.80 4.54
C SER A 97 0.08 -11.70 3.76
N TYR A 98 -0.68 -10.78 3.19
CA TYR A 98 -0.14 -9.47 2.83
C TYR A 98 -1.19 -8.37 3.02
N ASN A 99 -0.69 -7.15 3.17
CA ASN A 99 -1.47 -5.93 3.16
C ASN A 99 -0.71 -4.88 2.34
N LEU A 100 -1.27 -4.49 1.20
CA LEU A 100 -0.72 -3.43 0.35
C LEU A 100 -1.68 -2.27 0.38
N HIS A 101 -1.23 -1.12 0.88
CA HIS A 101 -2.09 0.01 1.13
C HIS A 101 -1.52 1.24 0.45
N TRP A 102 -2.31 1.86 -0.41
CA TRP A 102 -2.10 3.21 -0.90
C TRP A 102 -3.18 4.10 -0.29
N PHE A 103 -2.75 5.11 0.46
CA PHE A 103 -3.60 6.04 1.17
C PHE A 103 -3.41 7.44 0.55
N PRO A 104 -4.41 7.99 -0.17
CA PRO A 104 -4.31 9.34 -0.69
C PRO A 104 -4.17 10.38 0.41
N CYS A 105 -3.45 11.46 0.13
CA CYS A 105 -3.49 12.63 0.99
C CYS A 105 -4.94 13.14 1.10
N PRO A 106 -5.45 13.40 2.31
CA PRO A 106 -6.80 13.93 2.48
C PRO A 106 -6.89 15.42 2.11
N PHE A 107 -5.78 16.14 2.01
CA PHE A 107 -5.77 17.56 1.70
C PHE A 107 -5.92 17.83 0.20
N SER A 108 -6.62 18.91 -0.14
CA SER A 108 -6.81 19.34 -1.53
C SER A 108 -5.53 19.91 -2.12
N SER A 109 -5.42 19.91 -3.46
CA SER A 109 -4.28 20.56 -4.15
C SER A 109 -4.19 22.05 -3.85
N GLU A 110 -5.33 22.72 -3.64
CA GLU A 110 -5.39 24.12 -3.21
C GLU A 110 -4.79 24.28 -1.81
N PHE A 111 -5.14 23.41 -0.87
CA PHE A 111 -4.53 23.43 0.46
C PHE A 111 -3.02 23.15 0.40
N LEU A 112 -2.60 22.16 -0.39
CA LEU A 112 -1.19 21.81 -0.55
C LEU A 112 -0.38 22.92 -1.24
N SER A 113 -1.02 23.81 -2.00
CA SER A 113 -0.35 24.89 -2.73
C SER A 113 0.42 25.86 -1.82
N GLN A 114 0.01 25.99 -0.55
CA GLN A 114 0.68 26.85 0.43
C GLN A 114 2.02 26.29 0.92
N PHE A 115 2.30 25.01 0.64
CA PHE A 115 3.56 24.35 0.99
C PHE A 115 4.40 24.06 -0.24
N LEU A 116 4.18 24.74 -1.38
CA LEU A 116 5.00 24.53 -2.57
C LEU A 116 6.27 25.37 -2.53
N ASP A 117 7.39 24.78 -2.95
CA ASP A 117 8.62 25.49 -3.24
C ASP A 117 8.54 26.27 -4.57
N GLU A 118 9.60 26.99 -4.92
CA GLU A 118 9.70 27.78 -6.15
C GLU A 118 9.55 26.93 -7.44
N ASP A 119 9.78 25.62 -7.35
CA ASP A 119 9.61 24.65 -8.45
C ASP A 119 8.19 24.04 -8.50
N GLY A 120 7.29 24.47 -7.61
CA GLY A 120 5.92 23.93 -7.51
C GLY A 120 5.85 22.52 -6.91
N LYS A 121 6.85 22.11 -6.11
CA LYS A 121 6.87 20.81 -5.40
C LYS A 121 6.57 21.04 -3.92
N ILE A 122 5.96 20.06 -3.24
CA ILE A 122 5.77 20.16 -1.78
C ILE A 122 7.13 20.33 -1.10
N GLU A 123 7.33 21.49 -0.49
CA GLU A 123 8.44 21.78 0.41
C GLU A 123 8.33 20.85 1.62
N LYS A 124 9.20 19.85 1.64
CA LYS A 124 9.13 18.73 2.58
C LYS A 124 9.12 19.21 4.04
N ILE A 125 9.96 20.19 4.38
CA ILE A 125 10.13 20.63 5.77
C ILE A 125 8.86 21.27 6.29
N SER A 126 8.35 22.32 5.64
CA SER A 126 7.18 23.06 6.10
C SER A 126 5.91 22.19 6.15
N PHE A 127 5.68 21.35 5.14
CA PHE A 127 4.54 20.45 5.14
C PHE A 127 4.64 19.37 6.22
N PHE A 128 5.84 18.81 6.44
CA PHE A 128 6.03 17.77 7.45
C PHE A 128 5.88 18.33 8.86
N GLU A 129 6.45 19.51 9.12
CA GLU A 129 6.26 20.23 10.36
C GLU A 129 4.77 20.49 10.60
N TYR A 130 4.06 21.00 9.60
CA TYR A 130 2.60 21.18 9.69
C TYR A 130 1.88 19.88 10.07
N LEU A 131 2.18 18.77 9.39
CA LEU A 131 1.56 17.47 9.68
C LEU A 131 1.97 16.86 11.03
N ASP A 132 3.13 17.23 11.56
CA ASP A 132 3.57 16.78 12.88
C ASP A 132 2.86 17.60 13.99
N TYR A 133 2.55 18.88 13.75
CA TYR A 133 1.87 19.78 14.68
C TYR A 133 0.34 19.82 14.59
N ILE A 134 -0.27 19.35 13.49
CA ILE A 134 -1.72 19.32 13.32
C ILE A 134 -2.40 18.46 14.39
N GLU A 135 -3.42 18.99 15.06
CA GLU A 135 -4.18 18.30 16.11
C GLU A 135 -5.63 18.03 15.67
N GLU A 136 -6.31 17.07 16.32
CA GLU A 136 -7.70 16.71 15.97
C GLU A 136 -8.71 17.87 16.16
N VAL A 137 -8.33 18.90 16.92
CA VAL A 137 -9.16 20.08 17.24
C VAL A 137 -8.97 21.24 16.27
N ASP A 138 -8.06 21.13 15.31
CA ASP A 138 -7.79 22.20 14.35
C ASP A 138 -9.00 22.42 13.42
N SER A 139 -9.24 23.69 13.06
CA SER A 139 -10.37 24.10 12.23
C SER A 139 -10.01 24.06 10.75
N PHE A 140 -10.81 23.35 9.96
CA PHE A 140 -10.63 23.22 8.51
C PHE A 140 -11.86 23.67 7.75
N ASN A 141 -11.65 24.27 6.58
CA ASN A 141 -12.71 24.47 5.61
C ASN A 141 -12.93 23.18 4.81
N TYR A 142 -14.16 22.94 4.36
CA TYR A 142 -14.46 21.77 3.52
C TYR A 142 -13.65 21.74 2.22
N THR A 143 -13.26 22.90 1.70
CA THR A 143 -12.40 23.08 0.51
C THR A 143 -10.95 22.64 0.75
N ASN A 144 -10.53 22.49 2.00
CA ASN A 144 -9.17 22.07 2.33
C ASN A 144 -8.96 20.57 2.08
N PHE A 145 -10.02 19.81 1.77
CA PHE A 145 -9.96 18.36 1.63
C PHE A 145 -10.27 17.89 0.21
N SER A 146 -9.67 16.77 -0.17
CA SER A 146 -9.97 16.00 -1.38
C SER A 146 -10.31 14.56 -1.01
N PHE A 147 -11.52 14.11 -1.35
CA PHE A 147 -12.02 12.78 -0.98
C PHE A 147 -11.63 11.72 -2.02
N ARG A 148 -10.32 11.47 -2.14
CA ARG A 148 -9.82 10.32 -2.91
C ARG A 148 -9.98 9.03 -2.10
N THR A 149 -10.23 7.94 -2.80
CA THR A 149 -10.49 6.64 -2.17
C THR A 149 -9.18 5.89 -1.90
N PRO A 150 -8.86 5.52 -0.64
CA PRO A 150 -7.73 4.63 -0.36
C PRO A 150 -7.95 3.25 -0.98
N ILE A 151 -6.85 2.64 -1.39
CA ILE A 151 -6.82 1.33 -2.02
C ILE A 151 -6.03 0.41 -1.10
N ARG A 152 -6.68 -0.65 -0.64
CA ARG A 152 -6.03 -1.68 0.19
C ARG A 152 -6.27 -3.04 -0.41
N ILE A 153 -5.20 -3.78 -0.66
CA ILE A 153 -5.26 -5.14 -1.18
C ILE A 153 -4.79 -6.08 -0.07
N ASP A 154 -5.69 -6.95 0.35
CA ASP A 154 -5.47 -7.87 1.46
C ASP A 154 -5.46 -9.29 0.95
N TYR A 155 -4.56 -10.07 1.56
CA TYR A 155 -4.52 -11.51 1.44
C TYR A 155 -4.30 -12.14 2.81
N ASP A 156 -5.08 -13.17 3.12
CA ASP A 156 -4.92 -13.97 4.34
C ASP A 156 -5.20 -15.45 4.04
N ALA A 157 -4.17 -16.28 4.20
CA ALA A 157 -4.20 -17.72 3.97
C ALA A 157 -4.99 -18.49 5.04
N ASN A 158 -5.06 -17.95 6.25
CA ASN A 158 -5.58 -18.62 7.44
C ASN A 158 -6.93 -18.02 7.88
N TYR A 159 -7.61 -17.28 7.01
CA TYR A 159 -8.90 -16.71 7.34
C TYR A 159 -9.95 -17.81 7.50
N GLU A 160 -10.32 -18.12 8.74
CA GLU A 160 -11.30 -19.16 9.09
C GLU A 160 -12.74 -18.63 9.26
N GLY A 161 -13.03 -17.40 8.83
CA GLY A 161 -14.41 -16.90 8.71
C GLY A 161 -15.20 -16.86 10.02
N THR A 162 -15.04 -15.81 10.82
CA THR A 162 -16.06 -15.50 11.83
C THR A 162 -17.11 -14.59 11.21
N LYS A 163 -18.31 -15.16 10.93
CA LYS A 163 -19.60 -14.56 10.53
C LYS A 163 -19.99 -14.78 9.06
N GLY A 164 -21.06 -15.56 8.86
CA GLY A 164 -22.26 -15.33 8.02
C GLY A 164 -22.17 -14.78 6.58
N SER A 165 -21.00 -14.44 6.06
CA SER A 165 -20.82 -13.79 4.76
C SER A 165 -19.50 -14.23 4.14
N PHE A 166 -19.55 -14.57 2.85
CA PHE A 166 -18.42 -14.95 2.02
C PHE A 166 -17.27 -13.92 2.10
N HIS A 167 -16.07 -14.36 2.47
CA HIS A 167 -14.88 -13.52 2.59
C HIS A 167 -13.75 -14.08 1.70
N PRO A 168 -13.48 -13.49 0.53
CA PRO A 168 -12.43 -13.96 -0.36
C PRO A 168 -11.04 -13.89 0.31
N THR A 169 -10.21 -14.90 0.09
CA THR A 169 -8.83 -14.95 0.60
C THR A 169 -7.94 -13.85 0.06
N SER A 170 -8.18 -13.39 -1.18
CA SER A 170 -7.56 -12.19 -1.79
C SER A 170 -8.65 -11.23 -2.26
N HIS A 171 -8.58 -9.97 -1.84
CA HIS A 171 -9.57 -8.96 -2.20
C HIS A 171 -9.02 -7.53 -2.12
N ILE A 172 -9.70 -6.62 -2.79
CA ILE A 172 -9.41 -5.18 -2.76
C ILE A 172 -10.53 -4.46 -2.00
N HIS A 173 -10.14 -3.58 -1.10
CA HIS A 173 -11.00 -2.60 -0.45
C HIS A 173 -10.90 -1.25 -1.15
N PHE A 174 -12.06 -0.63 -1.36
CA PHE A 174 -12.20 0.74 -1.80
C PHE A 174 -13.16 1.44 -0.83
N GLN A 175 -12.73 2.56 -0.26
CA GLN A 175 -13.53 3.55 0.50
C GLN A 175 -14.13 3.06 1.83
N ASP A 176 -14.83 1.93 1.82
CA ASP A 176 -15.39 1.23 2.97
C ASP A 176 -14.56 -0.04 3.27
N THR A 177 -14.30 -0.30 4.56
CA THR A 177 -13.67 -1.54 5.02
C THR A 177 -14.46 -2.80 4.72
N ASN A 178 -15.72 -2.70 4.33
CA ASN A 178 -16.59 -3.82 3.96
C ASN A 178 -16.66 -4.05 2.44
N THR A 179 -16.11 -3.14 1.63
CA THR A 179 -15.96 -3.37 0.19
C THR A 179 -15.02 -4.56 -0.05
N ARG A 180 -15.43 -5.51 -0.88
CA ARG A 180 -14.65 -6.68 -1.28
C ARG A 180 -14.73 -6.85 -2.80
N ALA A 181 -13.83 -6.22 -3.54
CA ALA A 181 -13.68 -6.55 -4.95
C ALA A 181 -12.80 -7.80 -5.08
N LYS A 182 -13.34 -8.86 -5.68
CA LYS A 182 -12.59 -10.11 -5.90
C LYS A 182 -11.39 -9.82 -6.80
N ASN A 183 -10.22 -10.24 -6.35
CA ASN A 183 -8.99 -10.21 -7.14
C ASN A 183 -8.45 -11.63 -7.23
N GLN A 184 -8.12 -12.08 -8.45
CA GLN A 184 -7.70 -13.46 -8.70
C GLN A 184 -6.19 -13.65 -8.56
N ASP A 185 -5.46 -12.54 -8.42
CA ASP A 185 -4.04 -12.46 -8.61
C ASP A 185 -3.33 -11.95 -7.36
N ILE A 186 -2.18 -12.54 -7.03
CA ILE A 186 -1.33 -12.03 -5.95
C ILE A 186 -0.52 -10.84 -6.45
N TYR A 187 -0.45 -9.82 -5.62
CA TYR A 187 0.28 -8.60 -5.95
C TYR A 187 1.67 -8.68 -5.35
N CYS A 188 2.69 -8.61 -6.21
CA CYS A 188 4.01 -8.17 -5.78
C CYS A 188 4.07 -6.64 -5.78
N LEU A 189 5.17 -6.07 -5.32
CA LEU A 189 5.33 -4.61 -5.27
C LEU A 189 5.22 -3.99 -6.65
N TYR A 190 5.80 -4.60 -7.69
CA TYR A 190 5.68 -4.09 -9.06
C TYR A 190 4.23 -4.04 -9.55
N ARG A 191 3.46 -5.11 -9.34
CA ARG A 191 2.05 -5.16 -9.76
C ARG A 191 1.21 -4.14 -9.01
N PHE A 192 1.44 -4.00 -7.71
CA PHE A 192 0.77 -2.98 -6.91
C PHE A 192 1.09 -1.57 -7.39
N PHE A 193 2.37 -1.26 -7.60
CA PHE A 193 2.77 0.07 -8.05
C PHE A 193 2.25 0.40 -9.45
N ALA A 194 2.26 -0.57 -10.37
CA ALA A 194 1.67 -0.42 -11.69
C ALA A 194 0.17 -0.10 -11.59
N PHE A 195 -0.57 -0.86 -10.77
CA PHE A 195 -1.99 -0.62 -10.51
C PHE A 195 -2.25 0.78 -9.95
N ILE A 196 -1.46 1.23 -8.97
CA ILE A 196 -1.60 2.58 -8.39
C ILE A 196 -1.28 3.66 -9.44
N ILE A 197 -0.22 3.53 -10.22
CA ILE A 197 0.14 4.53 -11.24
C ILE A 197 -0.96 4.62 -12.31
N GLU A 198 -1.43 3.49 -12.82
CA GLU A 198 -2.47 3.42 -13.85
C GLU A 198 -3.80 4.06 -13.38
N ASN A 199 -4.22 3.77 -12.15
CA ASN A 199 -5.54 4.14 -11.67
C ASN A 199 -5.57 5.46 -10.88
N CYS A 200 -4.47 5.85 -10.25
CA CYS A 200 -4.42 7.02 -9.37
C CYS A 200 -3.55 8.15 -9.92
N TYR A 201 -2.72 7.89 -10.94
CA TYR A 201 -1.81 8.87 -11.53
C TYR A 201 -1.81 8.79 -13.08
N PRO A 202 -2.96 8.94 -13.76
CA PRO A 202 -3.09 8.68 -15.20
C PRO A 202 -2.16 9.54 -16.08
N ASN A 203 -1.90 10.79 -15.69
CA ASN A 203 -0.96 11.66 -16.41
C ASN A 203 0.49 11.15 -16.30
N HIS A 204 0.88 10.64 -15.13
CA HIS A 204 2.19 10.02 -14.93
C HIS A 204 2.28 8.70 -15.68
N HIS A 205 1.21 7.90 -15.67
CA HIS A 205 1.14 6.64 -16.42
C HIS A 205 1.44 6.86 -17.91
N TYR A 206 0.78 7.83 -18.54
CA TYR A 206 1.02 8.19 -19.94
C TYR A 206 2.49 8.61 -20.18
N THR A 207 3.04 9.45 -19.29
CA THR A 207 4.41 9.94 -19.40
C THR A 207 5.44 8.81 -19.26
N PHE A 208 5.31 7.97 -18.23
CA PHE A 208 6.19 6.83 -17.98
C PHE A 208 6.14 5.80 -19.11
N HIS A 209 4.97 5.59 -19.71
CA HIS A 209 4.82 4.72 -20.86
C HIS A 209 5.63 5.21 -22.08
N ASN A 210 5.71 6.53 -22.29
CA ASN A 210 6.40 7.11 -23.45
C ASN A 210 7.92 7.23 -23.30
N GLU A 211 8.44 7.21 -22.07
CA GLU A 211 9.87 7.44 -21.78
C GLU A 211 10.69 6.14 -21.60
N GLU A 212 10.15 4.97 -21.96
CA GLU A 212 10.70 3.61 -21.68
C GLU A 212 10.86 3.27 -20.17
N ASN A 213 10.78 4.27 -19.29
CA ASN A 213 10.85 4.14 -17.83
C ASN A 213 9.50 3.71 -17.23
N ASN A 214 9.07 2.47 -17.52
CA ASN A 214 7.87 1.88 -16.95
C ASN A 214 8.16 0.52 -16.28
N ILE A 215 7.27 0.13 -15.37
CA ILE A 215 7.24 -1.22 -14.81
C ILE A 215 6.86 -2.18 -15.94
N SER A 216 7.83 -2.96 -16.42
CA SER A 216 7.62 -3.85 -17.56
C SER A 216 6.70 -5.03 -17.20
N THR A 217 6.04 -5.61 -18.21
CA THR A 217 5.28 -6.86 -18.06
C THR A 217 6.14 -7.99 -17.49
N LYS A 218 7.44 -8.02 -17.85
CA LYS A 218 8.41 -8.98 -17.29
C LYS A 218 8.50 -8.84 -15.77
N MET A 219 8.68 -7.61 -15.27
CA MET A 219 8.72 -7.31 -13.84
C MET A 219 7.42 -7.68 -13.13
N ILE A 220 6.26 -7.36 -13.70
CA ILE A 220 4.96 -7.74 -13.14
C ILE A 220 4.84 -9.27 -13.02
N ASN A 221 5.33 -9.99 -14.03
CA ASN A 221 5.30 -11.45 -14.05
C ASN A 221 6.39 -12.09 -13.17
N GLU A 222 7.34 -11.34 -12.60
CA GLU A 222 8.38 -11.90 -11.75
C GLU A 222 7.82 -12.57 -10.48
N SER A 223 6.65 -12.13 -10.00
CA SER A 223 5.96 -12.77 -8.88
C SER A 223 5.67 -14.25 -9.17
N SER A 224 5.40 -14.64 -10.42
CA SER A 224 5.12 -16.03 -10.78
C SER A 224 6.28 -17.01 -10.47
N TYR A 225 7.52 -16.50 -10.32
CA TYR A 225 8.69 -17.33 -10.01
C TYR A 225 8.81 -17.67 -8.52
N TRP A 226 8.30 -16.84 -7.61
CA TRP A 226 8.50 -16.99 -6.16
C TRP A 226 7.22 -16.84 -5.31
N LEU A 227 6.11 -16.43 -5.94
CA LEU A 227 4.74 -16.33 -5.41
C LEU A 227 3.80 -17.03 -6.39
N LYS A 228 3.70 -18.36 -6.31
CA LYS A 228 2.80 -19.15 -7.17
C LYS A 228 1.38 -19.18 -6.61
N CYS A 229 0.40 -18.87 -7.47
CA CYS A 229 -1.02 -19.11 -7.20
C CYS A 229 -1.39 -20.51 -7.70
N ASN A 230 -1.94 -21.36 -6.85
CA ASN A 230 -2.59 -22.60 -7.28
C ASN A 230 -4.11 -22.48 -7.07
N ARG A 231 -4.87 -22.92 -8.07
CA ARG A 231 -6.32 -23.14 -7.94
C ARG A 231 -6.51 -24.44 -7.17
N THR A 232 -7.29 -24.40 -6.10
CA THR A 232 -7.70 -25.60 -5.37
C THR A 232 -9.19 -25.83 -5.61
N PRO A 233 -9.60 -27.02 -6.04
CA PRO A 233 -11.02 -27.36 -6.11
C PRO A 233 -11.57 -27.40 -4.68
N ASP A 234 -12.62 -26.64 -4.42
CA ASP A 234 -13.34 -26.65 -3.15
C ASP A 234 -14.80 -27.04 -3.42
N ILE A 235 -15.28 -28.06 -2.71
CA ILE A 235 -16.59 -28.69 -2.96
C ILE A 235 -17.75 -27.76 -2.54
N GLU A 236 -17.54 -26.87 -1.58
CA GLU A 236 -18.56 -25.89 -1.15
C GLU A 236 -18.52 -24.61 -1.99
N LEU A 237 -17.36 -24.30 -2.57
CA LEU A 237 -17.06 -23.01 -3.21
C LEU A 237 -16.86 -23.07 -4.74
N GLY A 238 -16.88 -24.28 -5.34
CA GLY A 238 -16.67 -24.54 -6.77
C GLY A 238 -15.19 -24.50 -7.20
N GLU A 239 -14.91 -24.72 -8.50
CA GLU A 239 -13.54 -24.80 -9.07
C GLU A 239 -12.78 -23.46 -9.18
N HIS A 240 -13.17 -22.41 -8.45
CA HIS A 240 -12.77 -21.03 -8.77
C HIS A 240 -12.23 -20.21 -7.59
N ILE A 241 -11.74 -20.86 -6.55
CA ILE A 241 -11.11 -20.17 -5.42
C ILE A 241 -9.66 -20.64 -5.24
N ASN A 242 -8.73 -19.68 -5.32
CA ASN A 242 -7.32 -19.88 -4.99
C ASN A 242 -7.19 -19.92 -3.46
N THR A 243 -7.36 -21.10 -2.86
CA THR A 243 -7.38 -21.26 -1.38
C THR A 243 -6.08 -21.84 -0.82
N SER A 244 -5.11 -22.23 -1.66
CA SER A 244 -3.85 -22.79 -1.16
C SER A 244 -2.66 -22.36 -2.02
N PHE A 245 -1.79 -21.57 -1.42
CA PHE A 245 -0.52 -21.15 -1.99
C PHE A 245 0.52 -22.12 -1.43
N ARG A 246 1.30 -22.77 -2.29
CA ARG A 246 2.38 -23.68 -1.89
C ARG A 246 3.56 -23.44 -2.83
N PHE A 247 4.76 -23.67 -2.32
CA PHE A 247 6.02 -23.57 -3.04
C PHE A 247 6.27 -24.82 -3.88
#